data_AF-A0A1C6FKD0-F1
#
_entry.id   AF-A0A1C6FKD0-F1
#
_cell.length_a   1.000
_cell.length_b   1.000
_cell.length_c   1.000
_cell.angle_alpha   90.00
_cell.angle_beta   90.00
_cell.angle_gamma   90.00
#
_symmetry.space_group_name_H-M   'P 1'
#
loop_
_entity.id
_entity.type
_entity.pdbx_description
1 polymer ?
#
loop_
_entity_poly.entity_id
_entity_poly.type
_entity_poly.pdbx_seq_one_letter_code
_entity_poly.pdbx_strand_id
1 'polypeptide(L)'
;MYGGLTEKEKDDKIELTTSNGIGVTKFSKHMEERASERKVSVNDIKDALINPLYIDEIKIDSLGRPSQRFIGEKATVNVNPQTGTIATIWKTGKNKINKYKRK
;
A
#
# COMPACT_ATOMS: atom_id res chain seq x y z
N MET A 1 -21.79 4.49 -7.46
CA MET A 1 -21.47 3.06 -7.28
C MET A 1 -20.04 2.96 -6.80
N TYR A 2 -19.81 2.38 -5.62
CA TYR A 2 -18.45 2.09 -5.17
C TYR A 2 -18.06 0.75 -5.80
N GLY A 3 -17.25 0.80 -6.86
CA GLY A 3 -16.73 -0.39 -7.50
C GLY A 3 -15.83 -1.14 -6.52
N GLY A 4 -16.32 -2.27 -6.01
CA GLY A 4 -15.43 -3.30 -5.51
C GLY A 4 -14.49 -3.73 -6.63
N LEU A 5 -13.28 -4.17 -6.26
CA LEU A 5 -12.34 -4.81 -7.17
C LEU A 5 -13.08 -5.91 -7.92
N THR A 6 -13.24 -5.73 -9.23
CA THR A 6 -13.95 -6.71 -10.05
C THR A 6 -13.13 -8.00 -10.13
N GLU A 7 -13.76 -9.16 -10.29
CA GLU A 7 -13.05 -10.46 -10.38
C GLU A 7 -11.98 -10.50 -11.49
N LYS A 8 -12.05 -9.57 -12.45
CA LYS A 8 -11.06 -9.37 -13.51
C LYS A 8 -9.76 -8.72 -13.02
N GLU A 9 -9.79 -7.95 -11.94
CA GLU A 9 -8.61 -7.31 -11.31
C GLU A 9 -7.92 -8.21 -10.27
N LYS A 10 -8.49 -9.41 -9.99
CA LYS A 10 -7.91 -10.38 -9.04
C LYS A 10 -6.80 -11.24 -9.65
N ASP A 11 -6.82 -11.44 -10.97
CA ASP A 11 -5.89 -12.32 -11.69
C ASP A 11 -4.83 -11.55 -12.50
N ASP A 12 -5.07 -10.25 -12.75
CA ASP A 12 -4.02 -9.39 -13.29
C ASP A 12 -2.94 -9.26 -12.23
N LYS A 13 -1.80 -9.93 -12.48
CA LYS A 13 -0.50 -9.54 -11.93
C LYS A 13 -0.46 -8.02 -11.98
N ILE A 14 -0.55 -7.41 -10.82
CA ILE A 14 -0.45 -5.97 -10.71
C ILE A 14 1.02 -5.69 -11.04
N GLU A 15 1.34 -5.34 -12.28
CA GLU A 15 2.70 -4.96 -12.64
C GLU A 15 2.96 -3.53 -12.14
N LEU A 16 2.96 -3.36 -10.81
CA LEU A 16 3.19 -2.09 -10.14
C LEU A 16 4.55 -2.16 -9.46
N THR A 17 5.45 -1.29 -9.88
CA THR A 17 6.72 -1.09 -9.20
C THR A 17 6.61 0.15 -8.31
N THR A 18 6.98 0.03 -7.03
CA THR A 18 7.04 1.17 -6.12
C THR A 18 8.15 2.14 -6.53
N SER A 19 8.10 3.38 -6.03
CA SER A 19 9.17 4.40 -6.22
C SER A 19 10.59 3.92 -5.90
N ASN A 20 10.73 2.96 -4.97
CA ASN A 20 12.02 2.39 -4.57
C ASN A 20 12.33 1.03 -5.22
N GLY A 21 11.61 0.66 -6.29
CA GLY A 21 11.93 -0.51 -7.12
C GLY A 21 11.35 -1.84 -6.64
N ILE A 22 10.42 -1.86 -5.68
CA ILE A 22 9.77 -3.09 -5.22
C ILE A 22 8.62 -3.43 -6.18
N GLY A 23 8.69 -4.59 -6.82
CA GLY A 23 7.58 -5.13 -7.59
C GLY A 23 6.48 -5.62 -6.67
N VAL A 24 5.32 -4.97 -6.70
CA VAL A 24 4.11 -5.44 -6.02
C VAL A 24 3.52 -6.54 -6.87
N THR A 25 3.31 -7.73 -6.32
CA THR A 25 2.91 -8.90 -7.13
C THR A 25 1.49 -9.34 -6.87
N LYS A 26 0.98 -9.07 -5.66
CA LYS A 26 -0.34 -9.54 -5.23
C LYS A 26 -0.92 -8.74 -4.07
N PHE A 27 -2.24 -8.68 -4.05
CA PHE A 27 -3.02 -8.26 -2.90
C PHE A 27 -3.31 -9.45 -1.98
N SER A 28 -3.23 -9.25 -0.67
CA SER A 28 -3.69 -10.27 0.29
C SER A 28 -5.21 -10.19 0.45
N LYS A 29 -5.88 -11.31 0.74
CA LYS A 29 -7.33 -11.34 1.02
C LYS A 29 -7.73 -10.36 2.13
N HIS A 30 -6.88 -10.23 3.15
CA HIS A 30 -7.07 -9.26 4.24
C HIS A 30 -7.02 -7.81 3.75
N MET A 31 -6.24 -7.51 2.71
CA MET A 31 -6.19 -6.19 2.11
C MET A 31 -7.53 -5.84 1.44
N GLU A 32 -8.10 -6.76 0.67
CA GLU A 32 -9.37 -6.54 -0.04
C GLU A 32 -10.49 -6.14 0.92
N GLU A 33 -10.65 -6.88 2.02
CA GLU A 33 -11.60 -6.58 3.08
C GLU A 33 -11.35 -5.18 3.66
N ARG A 34 -10.08 -4.86 3.92
CA ARG A 34 -9.69 -3.59 4.55
C ARG A 34 -9.84 -2.39 3.62
N ALA A 35 -9.61 -2.53 2.32
CA ALA A 35 -9.81 -1.46 1.34
C ALA A 35 -11.30 -1.12 1.21
N SER A 36 -12.16 -2.15 1.18
CA SER A 36 -13.62 -2.00 1.16
C SER A 36 -14.14 -1.36 2.45
N GLU A 37 -13.76 -1.89 3.62
CA GLU A 37 -14.15 -1.36 4.94
C GLU A 37 -13.71 0.11 5.13
N ARG A 38 -12.51 0.45 4.66
CA ARG A 38 -11.91 1.77 4.90
C ARG A 38 -12.18 2.79 3.81
N LYS A 39 -12.92 2.40 2.76
CA LYS A 39 -13.22 3.25 1.59
C LYS A 39 -11.95 3.89 1.04
N VAL A 40 -10.91 3.08 0.82
CA VAL A 40 -9.65 3.51 0.19
C VAL A 40 -9.66 3.01 -1.24
N SER A 41 -9.49 3.92 -2.21
CA SER A 41 -9.54 3.54 -3.62
C SER A 41 -8.21 2.91 -4.06
N VAL A 42 -8.26 2.03 -5.05
CA VAL A 42 -7.07 1.42 -5.67
C VAL A 42 -6.09 2.48 -6.17
N ASN A 43 -6.61 3.59 -6.68
CA ASN A 43 -5.78 4.72 -7.12
C ASN A 43 -5.00 5.35 -5.97
N ASP A 44 -5.59 5.48 -4.78
CA ASP A 44 -4.89 5.99 -3.60
C ASP A 44 -3.78 5.02 -3.15
N ILE A 45 -3.96 3.71 -3.35
CA ILE A 45 -2.94 2.69 -3.07
C ILE A 45 -1.78 2.83 -4.05
N LYS A 46 -2.08 2.89 -5.36
CA LYS A 46 -1.08 3.06 -6.42
C LYS A 46 -0.30 4.35 -6.21
N ASP A 47 -0.98 5.46 -5.93
CA ASP A 47 -0.36 6.75 -5.63
C ASP A 47 0.58 6.66 -4.42
N ALA A 48 0.16 6.04 -3.32
CA ALA A 48 1.02 5.88 -2.15
C ALA A 48 2.28 5.02 -2.41
N LEU A 49 2.24 4.12 -3.39
CA LEU A 49 3.34 3.23 -3.74
C LEU A 49 4.31 3.84 -4.76
N ILE A 50 3.78 4.54 -5.78
CA ILE A 50 4.55 5.19 -6.84
C ILE A 50 5.06 6.56 -6.40
N ASN A 51 4.23 7.33 -5.69
CA ASN A 51 4.52 8.70 -5.25
C ASN A 51 4.30 8.86 -3.73
N PRO A 52 5.02 8.09 -2.87
CA PRO A 52 4.91 8.26 -1.43
C PRO A 52 5.40 9.64 -1.00
N LEU A 53 4.73 10.26 -0.03
CA LEU A 53 5.28 11.39 0.72
C LEU A 53 6.52 10.98 1.53
N TYR A 54 6.53 9.73 2.01
CA TYR A 54 7.63 9.19 2.80
C TYR A 54 7.66 7.66 2.74
N ILE A 55 8.86 7.11 2.72
CA ILE A 55 9.10 5.67 2.80
C ILE A 55 9.87 5.40 4.10
N ASP A 56 9.31 4.57 4.97
CA ASP A 56 9.97 4.13 6.21
C ASP A 56 11.05 3.09 5.89
N GLU A 57 11.97 2.88 6.83
CA GLU A 57 12.96 1.81 6.72
C GLU A 57 12.29 0.43 6.76
N ILE A 58 12.96 -0.57 6.21
CA ILE A 58 12.49 -1.95 6.25
C ILE A 58 12.56 -2.43 7.71
N LYS A 59 11.41 -2.86 8.26
CA LYS A 59 11.28 -3.40 9.61
C LYS A 59 10.98 -4.89 9.54
N ILE A 60 11.69 -5.66 10.36
CA ILE A 60 11.51 -7.11 10.49
C ILE A 60 10.70 -7.36 11.75
N ASP A 61 9.61 -8.13 11.64
CA ASP A 61 8.81 -8.52 12.81
C ASP A 61 9.47 -9.65 13.62
N SER A 62 8.87 -10.01 14.76
CA SER A 62 9.38 -11.08 15.63
C SER A 62 9.38 -12.48 14.99
N LEU A 63 8.69 -12.64 13.86
CA LEU A 63 8.64 -13.88 13.07
C LEU A 63 9.61 -13.83 11.88
N GLY A 64 10.48 -12.82 11.81
CA GLY A 64 11.50 -12.68 10.76
C GLY A 64 10.96 -12.16 9.42
N ARG A 65 9.74 -11.60 9.37
CA ARG A 65 9.12 -11.16 8.13
C ARG A 65 9.43 -9.68 7.88
N PRO A 66 10.04 -9.32 6.74
CA PRO A 66 10.32 -7.92 6.43
C PRO A 66 9.05 -7.21 5.94
N SER A 67 8.92 -5.95 6.35
CA SER A 67 7.86 -5.06 5.90
C SER A 67 8.41 -3.65 5.73
N GLN A 68 7.96 -2.96 4.69
CA GLN A 68 8.29 -1.58 4.41
C GLN A 68 7.01 -0.76 4.30
N ARG A 69 7.00 0.43 4.90
CA ARG A 69 5.84 1.31 4.94
C ARG A 69 5.99 2.46 3.96
N PHE A 70 4.99 2.60 3.11
CA PHE A 70 4.81 3.68 2.15
C PHE A 70 3.70 4.60 2.66
N ILE A 71 4.00 5.87 2.86
CA ILE A 71 3.05 6.87 3.36
C ILE A 71 2.74 7.80 2.18
N GLY A 72 1.58 7.64 1.56
CA GLY A 72 1.04 8.58 0.57
C GLY A 72 0.13 9.63 1.21
N GLU A 73 -0.33 10.60 0.41
CA GLU A 73 -1.23 11.65 0.88
C GLU A 73 -2.57 11.10 1.38
N LYS A 74 -3.12 10.10 0.68
CA LYS A 74 -4.45 9.57 0.94
C LYS A 74 -4.43 8.21 1.62
N ALA A 75 -3.42 7.38 1.33
CA ALA A 75 -3.28 6.03 1.88
C ALA A 75 -1.87 5.78 2.41
N THR A 76 -1.79 4.96 3.45
CA THR A 76 -0.55 4.36 3.93
C THR A 76 -0.62 2.86 3.69
N VAL A 77 0.43 2.31 3.10
CA VAL A 77 0.50 0.91 2.63
C VAL A 77 1.76 0.26 3.19
N ASN A 78 1.62 -0.95 3.74
CA ASN A 78 2.77 -1.78 4.11
C ASN A 78 2.95 -2.89 3.09
N VAL A 79 4.16 -3.02 2.54
CA VAL A 79 4.54 -4.03 1.55
C VAL A 79 5.65 -4.89 2.12
N ASN A 80 5.61 -6.20 1.89
CA ASN A 80 6.76 -7.06 2.11
C ASN A 80 7.74 -6.89 0.92
N PRO A 81 8.94 -6.32 1.13
CA PRO A 81 9.87 -6.01 0.04
C PRO A 81 10.45 -7.26 -0.65
N GLN A 82 10.45 -8.43 0.01
CA GLN A 82 10.98 -9.67 -0.57
C GLN A 82 9.97 -10.35 -1.50
N THR A 83 8.68 -10.27 -1.17
CA THR A 83 7.64 -11.01 -1.90
C THR A 83 6.75 -10.12 -2.76
N GLY A 84 6.80 -8.79 -2.56
CA GLY A 84 5.89 -7.86 -3.23
C GLY A 84 4.45 -7.91 -2.71
N THR A 85 4.21 -8.57 -1.57
CA THR A 85 2.86 -8.74 -1.03
C THR A 85 2.45 -7.51 -0.22
N ILE A 86 1.27 -6.93 -0.50
CA ILE A 86 0.70 -5.88 0.35
C ILE A 86 0.06 -6.51 1.58
N ALA A 87 0.60 -6.17 2.75
CA ALA A 87 0.18 -6.74 4.04
C ALA A 87 -1.00 -5.97 4.65
N THR A 88 -0.93 -4.64 4.70
CA THR A 88 -1.94 -3.80 5.35
C THR A 88 -2.06 -2.42 4.70
N ILE A 89 -3.26 -1.84 4.82
CA ILE A 89 -3.63 -0.54 4.23
C ILE A 89 -4.55 0.26 5.16
N TRP A 90 -4.36 1.58 5.25
CA TRP A 90 -5.30 2.50 5.89
C TRP A 90 -5.20 3.92 5.32
N LYS A 91 -6.17 4.79 5.64
CA LYS A 91 -6.13 6.22 5.25
C LYS A 91 -5.02 6.95 6.00
N THR A 92 -4.22 7.76 5.30
CA THR A 92 -3.19 8.56 5.95
C THR A 92 -3.84 9.66 6.80
N GLY A 93 -3.48 9.73 8.07
CA GLY A 93 -3.98 10.78 8.97
C GLY A 93 -3.36 12.15 8.69
N LYS A 94 -4.12 13.23 8.91
CA LYS A 94 -3.70 14.63 8.67
C LYS A 94 -2.32 14.97 9.26
N ASN A 95 -2.01 14.48 10.46
CA ASN A 95 -0.72 14.73 11.11
C ASN A 95 0.47 14.20 10.30
N LYS A 96 0.35 13.00 9.70
CA LYS A 96 1.40 12.42 8.85
C LYS A 96 1.51 13.18 7.53
N ILE A 97 0.38 13.53 6.93
CA ILE A 97 0.36 14.34 5.69
C ILE A 97 1.10 15.65 5.93
N ASN A 98 0.74 16.41 6.97
CA ASN A 98 1.37 17.70 7.27
C ASN A 98 2.86 17.56 7.61
N LYS A 99 3.27 16.45 8.24
CA LYS A 99 4.68 16.19 8.54
C LYS A 99 5.52 15.97 7.29
N TYR A 100 5.02 15.20 6.32
CA TYR A 100 5.81 14.76 5.17
C TYR A 100 5.55 15.56 3.89
N LYS A 101 4.42 16.26 3.77
CA LYS A 101 4.10 17.14 2.63
C LYS A 101 4.82 18.48 2.67
N ARG A 102 5.34 18.89 3.83
CA ARG A 102 6.09 20.15 4.01
C ARG A 102 7.59 20.01 3.72
N LYS A 103 8.02 18.92 3.08
CA LYS A 103 9.42 18.67 2.75
C LYS A 103 9.73 19.10 1.33
#